data_AF-A0A1D6QT75-F1
#
_entry.id   AF-A0A1D6QT75-F1
#
_cell.length_a   1.000
_cell.length_b   1.000
_cell.length_c   1.000
_cell.angle_alpha   90.00
_cell.angle_beta   90.00
_cell.angle_gamma   90.00
#
_symmetry.space_group_name_H-M   'P 1'
#
loop_
_entity.id
_entity.type
_entity.pdbx_description
1 polymer ?
#
loop_
_entity_poly.entity_id
_entity_poly.type
_entity_poly.pdbx_seq_one_letter_code
_entity_poly.pdbx_strand_id
1 'polypeptide(L)'
;MFGSALTYVTLRLLGEGPDSGDGAMEKGRNWILDHGGATYITSWGKFWLSVLGVFEWSGNNPVPPEVWLLPYLLPFHPGRMWCHCRMVYLPMCYIYGKRFVGRITPLVLELRKELFKDPYSKIDWDKARNLCAKEDLYYPHPFVQDVLWATLHKFVEPVMMSWPGSKLREKALETAMQHVHYEDENTRYICIGPVNKVLNMLACWIEDPNSEAFKLHIPRVYDYLWLAEDGMKMQGYNGSQLWDTAFIVQAIVATNLTEEFGPTLKLAHNYIKKSQVLDDCPGDLNDWYRHTSKGAWPFSTADHGWPISDCTAEGLK
;
A
#
# COMPACT_ATOMS: atom_id res chain seq x y z
N MET A 1 10.03 5.69 14.43
CA MET A 1 10.48 4.28 14.29
C MET A 1 10.25 3.77 12.87
N PHE A 2 9.05 3.96 12.32
CA PHE A 2 8.62 3.49 11.01
C PHE A 2 9.57 3.82 9.87
N GLY A 3 9.88 5.11 9.66
CA GLY A 3 10.79 5.55 8.61
C GLY A 3 12.19 4.95 8.77
N SER A 4 12.84 5.18 9.93
CA SER A 4 14.21 4.71 10.17
C SER A 4 14.39 3.21 9.99
N ALA A 5 13.48 2.40 10.54
CA ALA A 5 13.58 0.94 10.47
C ALA A 5 13.38 0.42 9.03
N LEU A 6 12.38 0.94 8.30
CA LEU A 6 12.17 0.52 6.91
C LEU A 6 13.26 1.03 5.99
N THR A 7 13.74 2.27 6.14
CA THR A 7 14.86 2.79 5.34
C THR A 7 16.14 2.01 5.59
N TYR A 8 16.46 1.68 6.85
CA TYR A 8 17.60 0.83 7.19
C TYR A 8 17.49 -0.53 6.50
N VAL A 9 16.33 -1.20 6.60
CA VAL A 9 16.08 -2.49 5.93
C VAL A 9 16.20 -2.36 4.40
N THR A 10 15.64 -1.31 3.81
CA THR A 10 15.75 -1.05 2.36
C THR A 10 17.21 -0.88 1.94
N LEU A 11 18.02 -0.12 2.67
CA LEU A 11 19.45 0.05 2.37
C LEU A 11 20.22 -1.27 2.49
N ARG A 12 19.94 -2.07 3.53
CA ARG A 12 20.52 -3.42 3.68
C ARG A 12 20.15 -4.34 2.51
N LEU A 13 18.90 -4.28 2.03
CA LEU A 13 18.43 -5.02 0.84
C LEU A 13 19.08 -4.54 -0.46
N LEU A 14 19.44 -3.26 -0.55
CA LEU A 14 20.16 -2.67 -1.68
C LEU A 14 21.68 -2.89 -1.64
N GLY A 15 22.19 -3.57 -0.60
CA GLY A 15 23.57 -4.01 -0.51
C GLY A 15 24.45 -3.19 0.44
N GLU A 16 23.91 -2.17 1.13
CA GLU A 16 24.65 -1.48 2.18
C GLU A 16 24.96 -2.42 3.34
N GLY A 17 26.17 -2.34 3.88
CA GLY A 17 26.60 -3.06 5.07
C GLY A 17 26.03 -2.46 6.36
N PRO A 18 26.04 -3.21 7.48
CA PRO A 18 25.57 -2.72 8.77
C PRO A 18 26.38 -1.52 9.29
N ASP A 19 27.63 -1.38 8.86
CA ASP A 19 28.55 -0.31 9.28
C ASP A 19 28.99 0.58 8.10
N SER A 20 28.23 0.58 7.00
CA SER A 20 28.49 1.35 5.78
C SER A 20 27.98 2.81 5.84
N GLY A 21 28.17 3.55 4.74
CA GLY A 21 27.66 4.91 4.54
C GLY A 21 28.32 5.94 5.46
N ASP A 22 29.63 5.83 5.67
CA ASP A 22 30.42 6.69 6.57
C ASP A 22 29.82 6.79 7.99
N GLY A 23 29.32 5.66 8.50
CA GLY A 23 28.70 5.55 9.83
C GLY A 23 27.20 5.85 9.86
N ALA A 24 26.57 6.19 8.73
CA ALA A 24 25.13 6.44 8.68
C ALA A 24 24.31 5.19 9.02
N MET A 25 24.72 4.00 8.55
CA MET A 25 24.03 2.75 8.85
C MET A 25 24.11 2.40 10.35
N GLU A 26 25.30 2.52 10.94
CA GLU A 26 25.48 2.33 12.38
C GLU A 26 24.63 3.30 13.19
N LYS A 27 24.65 4.60 12.84
CA LYS A 27 23.84 5.63 13.50
C LYS A 27 22.34 5.33 13.40
N GLY A 28 21.88 4.89 12.23
CA GLY A 28 20.49 4.49 12.01
C GLY A 28 20.10 3.29 12.86
N ARG A 29 20.94 2.24 12.88
CA ARG A 29 20.74 1.05 13.72
C ARG A 29 20.71 1.41 15.20
N ASN A 30 21.67 2.19 15.69
CA ASN A 30 21.74 2.60 17.09
C ASN A 30 20.50 3.40 17.48
N TRP A 31 20.04 4.33 16.63
CA TRP A 31 18.79 5.06 16.87
C TRP A 31 17.59 4.11 16.96
N ILE A 32 17.46 3.13 16.04
CA ILE A 32 16.39 2.12 16.09
C ILE A 32 16.44 1.37 17.42
N LEU A 33 17.62 0.88 17.80
CA LEU A 33 17.80 0.14 19.04
C LEU A 33 17.47 1.03 20.23
N ASP A 34 18.01 2.23 20.36
CA ASP A 34 17.78 3.13 21.49
C ASP A 34 16.28 3.39 21.75
N HIS A 35 15.46 3.44 20.70
CA HIS A 35 14.01 3.65 20.76
C HIS A 35 13.18 2.36 20.89
N GLY A 36 13.79 1.27 21.37
CA GLY A 36 13.10 0.02 21.69
C GLY A 36 13.23 -1.07 20.63
N GLY A 37 13.87 -0.79 19.49
CA GLY A 37 13.99 -1.69 18.37
C GLY A 37 12.71 -1.84 17.56
N ALA A 38 12.76 -2.69 16.53
CA ALA A 38 11.66 -2.88 15.59
C ALA A 38 10.39 -3.49 16.21
N THR A 39 10.39 -3.94 17.47
CA THR A 39 9.15 -4.31 18.18
C THR A 39 8.18 -3.14 18.34
N TYR A 40 8.70 -1.89 18.32
CA TYR A 40 7.91 -0.65 18.42
C TYR A 40 7.56 -0.04 17.06
N ILE A 41 7.84 -0.72 15.94
CA ILE A 41 7.44 -0.23 14.62
C ILE A 41 5.91 -0.21 14.47
N THR A 42 5.39 0.71 13.66
CA THR A 42 3.94 0.83 13.39
C THR A 42 3.36 -0.44 12.74
N SER A 43 2.03 -0.60 12.75
CA SER A 43 1.35 -1.77 12.18
C SER A 43 1.74 -2.07 10.73
N TRP A 44 1.85 -1.06 9.87
CA TRP A 44 2.30 -1.23 8.49
C TRP A 44 3.76 -1.64 8.40
N GLY A 45 4.61 -1.14 9.31
CA GLY A 45 6.00 -1.58 9.40
C GLY A 45 6.10 -3.05 9.83
N LYS A 46 5.32 -3.47 10.83
CA LYS A 46 5.25 -4.87 11.28
C LYS A 46 4.84 -5.78 10.13
N PHE A 47 3.84 -5.36 9.36
CA PHE A 47 3.38 -6.10 8.19
C PHE A 47 4.52 -6.31 7.18
N TRP A 48 5.20 -5.24 6.76
CA TRP A 48 6.30 -5.35 5.80
C TRP A 48 7.48 -6.19 6.31
N LEU A 49 7.86 -6.02 7.58
CA LEU A 49 8.91 -6.85 8.18
C LEU A 49 8.48 -8.33 8.30
N SER A 50 7.18 -8.60 8.47
CA SER A 50 6.65 -9.97 8.52
C SER A 50 6.65 -10.63 7.15
N VAL A 51 6.26 -9.89 6.11
CA VAL A 51 6.40 -10.32 4.71
C VAL A 51 7.85 -10.64 4.37
N LEU A 52 8.81 -9.82 4.81
CA LEU A 52 10.24 -10.07 4.60
C LEU A 52 10.77 -11.27 5.41
N GLY A 53 10.09 -11.64 6.50
CA GLY A 53 10.53 -12.68 7.43
C GLY A 53 11.45 -12.20 8.54
N VAL A 54 11.48 -10.91 8.83
CA VAL A 54 12.25 -10.30 9.93
C VAL A 54 11.40 -10.08 11.19
N PHE A 55 10.08 -10.29 11.10
CA PHE A 55 9.13 -10.11 12.19
C PHE A 55 8.09 -11.23 12.17
N GLU A 56 7.61 -11.71 13.32
CA GLU A 56 6.61 -12.80 13.34
C GLU A 56 5.18 -12.29 13.10
N TRP A 57 4.39 -13.03 12.32
CA TRP A 57 2.98 -12.70 12.07
C TRP A 57 2.14 -12.61 13.36
N SER A 58 2.49 -13.38 14.40
CA SER A 58 1.85 -13.33 15.72
C SER A 58 2.00 -11.97 16.42
N GLY A 59 3.01 -11.19 16.01
CA GLY A 59 3.24 -9.82 16.46
C GLY A 59 2.53 -8.75 15.64
N ASN A 60 1.60 -9.13 14.76
CA ASN A 60 0.70 -8.19 14.07
C ASN A 60 -0.72 -8.29 14.65
N ASN A 61 -1.40 -7.14 14.75
CA ASN A 61 -2.86 -7.16 14.94
C ASN A 61 -3.52 -7.77 13.69
N PRO A 62 -4.63 -8.55 13.85
CA PRO A 62 -5.19 -9.28 12.73
C PRO A 62 -5.71 -8.40 11.60
N VAL A 63 -5.46 -8.85 10.36
CA VAL A 63 -6.02 -8.28 9.12
C VAL A 63 -6.87 -9.37 8.44
N PRO A 64 -8.01 -9.76 9.02
CA PRO A 64 -8.77 -10.93 8.61
C PRO A 64 -9.36 -10.74 7.20
N PRO A 65 -9.10 -11.63 6.22
CA PRO A 65 -9.72 -11.53 4.90
C PRO A 65 -11.24 -11.73 4.93
N GLU A 66 -11.78 -12.39 5.96
CA GLU A 66 -13.20 -12.75 6.06
C GLU A 66 -14.14 -11.54 6.14
N VAL A 67 -13.61 -10.35 6.44
CA VAL A 67 -14.37 -9.09 6.41
C VAL A 67 -14.94 -8.77 5.02
N TRP A 68 -14.34 -9.30 3.95
CA TRP A 68 -14.84 -9.16 2.57
C TRP A 68 -16.04 -10.07 2.26
N LEU A 69 -16.35 -11.05 3.11
CA LEU A 69 -17.52 -11.92 2.97
C LEU A 69 -18.74 -11.40 3.75
N LEU A 70 -18.58 -10.31 4.47
CA LEU A 70 -19.64 -9.74 5.30
C LEU A 70 -20.75 -9.11 4.45
N PRO A 71 -22.00 -9.05 4.96
CA PRO A 71 -23.06 -8.29 4.28
C PRO A 71 -22.70 -6.80 4.19
N TYR A 72 -22.94 -6.19 3.03
CA TYR A 72 -22.69 -4.76 2.80
C TYR A 72 -23.48 -3.84 3.76
N LEU A 73 -24.54 -4.31 4.42
CA LEU A 73 -25.29 -3.50 5.40
C LEU A 73 -24.43 -3.15 6.64
N LEU A 74 -23.40 -3.94 6.95
CA LEU A 74 -22.57 -3.71 8.13
C LEU A 74 -21.71 -2.46 7.96
N PRO A 75 -21.62 -1.58 8.98
CA PRO A 75 -20.97 -0.27 8.85
C PRO A 75 -19.45 -0.37 8.65
N PHE A 76 -18.85 -1.50 9.02
CA PHE A 76 -17.42 -1.80 8.88
C PHE A 76 -17.09 -2.66 7.66
N HIS A 77 -18.05 -2.89 6.76
CA HIS A 77 -17.78 -3.59 5.50
C HIS A 77 -16.72 -2.83 4.68
N PRO A 78 -15.67 -3.49 4.14
CA PRO A 78 -14.57 -2.83 3.42
C PRO A 78 -15.02 -1.91 2.27
N GLY A 79 -16.07 -2.31 1.54
CA GLY A 79 -16.69 -1.50 0.47
C GLY A 79 -17.25 -0.14 0.92
N ARG A 80 -17.42 0.11 2.23
CA ARG A 80 -17.80 1.42 2.79
C ARG A 80 -16.63 2.26 3.26
N MET A 81 -15.42 1.70 3.30
CA MET A 81 -14.23 2.44 3.70
C MET A 81 -13.75 3.33 2.56
N TRP A 82 -13.02 4.38 2.93
CA TRP A 82 -12.31 5.24 1.98
C TRP A 82 -11.46 4.39 1.01
N CYS A 83 -11.45 4.76 -0.28
CA CYS A 83 -10.84 3.96 -1.35
C CYS A 83 -9.38 3.62 -1.08
N HIS A 84 -8.54 4.60 -0.72
CA HIS A 84 -7.15 4.34 -0.38
C HIS A 84 -7.00 3.37 0.80
N CYS A 85 -7.87 3.44 1.80
CA CYS A 85 -7.86 2.50 2.92
C CYS A 85 -8.19 1.08 2.45
N ARG A 86 -9.36 0.86 1.82
CA ARG A 86 -9.76 -0.50 1.40
C ARG A 86 -8.80 -1.10 0.37
N MET A 87 -8.27 -0.29 -0.54
CA MET A 87 -7.38 -0.78 -1.60
C MET A 87 -6.00 -1.13 -1.08
N VAL A 88 -5.54 -0.56 0.03
CA VAL A 88 -4.32 -1.02 0.70
C VAL A 88 -4.61 -2.26 1.55
N TYR A 89 -5.68 -2.25 2.35
CA TYR A 89 -6.00 -3.38 3.23
C TYR A 89 -6.48 -4.64 2.50
N LEU A 90 -6.96 -4.52 1.26
CA LEU A 90 -7.36 -5.65 0.41
C LEU A 90 -6.21 -6.63 0.15
N PRO A 91 -5.08 -6.25 -0.50
CA PRO A 91 -3.96 -7.17 -0.65
C PRO A 91 -3.27 -7.48 0.68
N MET A 92 -3.28 -6.56 1.66
CA MET A 92 -2.76 -6.87 3.00
C MET A 92 -3.50 -8.03 3.67
N CYS A 93 -4.85 -8.08 3.58
CA CYS A 93 -5.61 -9.16 4.20
C CYS A 93 -5.39 -10.50 3.48
N TYR A 94 -5.19 -10.47 2.15
CA TYR A 94 -4.81 -11.64 1.38
C TYR A 94 -3.45 -12.21 1.83
N ILE A 95 -2.42 -11.35 1.86
CA ILE A 95 -1.05 -11.71 2.26
C ILE A 95 -1.02 -12.20 3.73
N TYR A 96 -1.72 -11.48 4.62
CA TYR A 96 -1.86 -11.86 6.03
C TYR A 96 -2.55 -13.22 6.16
N GLY A 97 -3.69 -13.44 5.50
CA GLY A 97 -4.46 -14.68 5.58
C GLY A 97 -3.69 -15.88 5.02
N LYS A 98 -2.83 -15.69 4.02
CA LYS A 98 -1.86 -16.68 3.53
C LYS A 98 -0.67 -16.90 4.47
N ARG A 99 -0.45 -16.00 5.44
CA ARG A 99 0.73 -15.94 6.32
C ARG A 99 2.03 -15.97 5.51
N PHE A 100 2.03 -15.26 4.39
CA PHE A 100 3.16 -15.31 3.47
C PHE A 100 4.43 -14.76 4.13
N VAL A 101 5.55 -15.46 3.92
CA VAL A 101 6.88 -15.02 4.35
C VAL A 101 7.83 -15.29 3.19
N GLY A 102 8.62 -14.28 2.84
CA GLY A 102 9.68 -14.39 1.84
C GLY A 102 10.74 -15.41 2.26
N ARG A 103 11.62 -15.75 1.31
CA ARG A 103 12.73 -16.69 1.59
C ARG A 103 13.62 -16.13 2.71
N ILE A 104 13.85 -16.93 3.76
CA ILE A 104 14.79 -16.59 4.83
C ILE A 104 16.23 -16.71 4.29
N THR A 105 16.83 -15.59 3.95
CA THR A 105 18.23 -15.49 3.47
C THR A 105 19.19 -15.20 4.63
N PRO A 106 20.52 -15.33 4.43
CA PRO A 106 21.50 -14.87 5.40
C PRO A 106 21.28 -13.41 5.83
N LEU A 107 20.94 -12.52 4.87
CA LEU A 107 20.63 -11.12 5.16
C LEU A 107 19.40 -10.96 6.08
N VAL A 108 18.35 -11.75 5.87
CA VAL A 108 17.17 -11.75 6.78
C VAL A 108 17.59 -12.16 8.20
N LEU A 109 18.47 -13.16 8.33
CA LEU A 109 18.98 -13.59 9.64
C LEU A 109 19.88 -12.54 10.30
N GLU A 110 20.62 -11.76 9.53
CA GLU A 110 21.39 -10.60 10.00
C GLU A 110 20.46 -9.50 10.50
N LEU A 111 19.44 -9.11 9.71
CA LEU A 111 18.44 -8.12 10.10
C LEU A 111 17.73 -8.47 11.41
N ARG A 112 17.43 -9.76 11.65
CA ARG A 112 16.86 -10.24 12.92
C ARG A 112 17.78 -10.03 14.14
N LYS A 113 19.09 -9.85 13.94
CA LYS A 113 20.06 -9.50 14.99
C LYS A 113 20.26 -7.99 15.11
N GLU A 114 20.13 -7.28 14.00
CA GLU A 114 20.42 -5.83 13.93
C GLU A 114 19.27 -4.96 14.45
N LEU A 115 18.02 -5.40 14.29
CA LEU A 115 16.84 -4.54 14.50
C LEU A 115 16.19 -4.64 15.89
N PHE A 116 16.59 -5.61 16.71
CA PHE A 116 15.93 -5.91 17.99
C PHE A 116 16.91 -5.84 19.16
N LYS A 117 16.47 -5.29 20.30
CA LYS A 117 17.27 -5.27 21.54
C LYS A 117 17.44 -6.68 22.12
N ASP A 118 16.35 -7.43 22.16
CA ASP A 118 16.33 -8.78 22.68
C ASP A 118 16.66 -9.79 21.57
N PRO A 119 17.28 -10.95 21.90
CA PRO A 119 17.46 -12.02 20.93
C PRO A 119 16.12 -12.39 20.28
N TYR A 120 16.10 -12.54 18.95
CA TYR A 120 14.88 -12.79 18.16
C TYR A 120 13.98 -13.90 18.75
N SER A 121 14.57 -14.99 19.23
CA SER A 121 13.86 -16.14 19.82
C SER A 121 13.21 -15.88 21.19
N LYS A 122 13.56 -14.77 21.85
CA LYS A 122 13.04 -14.37 23.17
C LYS A 122 12.01 -13.23 23.09
N ILE A 123 11.74 -12.72 21.89
CA ILE A 123 10.77 -11.64 21.70
C ILE A 123 9.36 -12.17 22.00
N ASP A 124 8.65 -11.48 22.89
CA ASP A 124 7.22 -11.70 23.11
C ASP A 124 6.44 -10.99 21.99
N TRP A 125 6.12 -11.75 20.95
CA TRP A 125 5.38 -11.25 19.81
C TRP A 125 3.93 -10.88 20.16
N ASP A 126 3.29 -11.57 21.12
CA ASP A 126 1.91 -11.23 21.55
C ASP A 126 1.86 -9.81 22.12
N LYS A 127 2.86 -9.47 22.94
CA LYS A 127 3.05 -8.11 23.45
C LYS A 127 3.42 -7.12 22.35
N ALA A 128 4.32 -7.49 21.45
CA ALA A 128 4.78 -6.62 20.36
C ALA A 128 3.64 -6.11 19.47
N ARG A 129 2.53 -6.85 19.34
CA ARG A 129 1.34 -6.42 18.58
C ARG A 129 0.89 -5.00 18.89
N ASN A 130 0.83 -4.65 20.16
CA ASN A 130 0.29 -3.37 20.63
C ASN A 130 1.38 -2.34 20.95
N LEU A 131 2.66 -2.67 20.79
CA LEU A 131 3.75 -1.71 20.94
C LEU A 131 3.82 -0.80 19.71
N CYS A 132 4.00 0.49 19.94
CA CYS A 132 4.24 1.50 18.92
C CYS A 132 5.11 2.60 19.54
N ALA A 133 6.13 3.05 18.81
CA ALA A 133 6.97 4.16 19.24
C ALA A 133 6.11 5.42 19.42
N LYS A 134 6.36 6.17 20.50
CA LYS A 134 5.57 7.36 20.84
C LYS A 134 5.63 8.42 19.74
N GLU A 135 6.79 8.53 19.09
CA GLU A 135 7.07 9.46 18.01
C GLU A 135 6.22 9.19 16.76
N ASP A 136 5.80 7.94 16.54
CA ASP A 136 4.97 7.56 15.39
C ASP A 136 3.47 7.47 15.75
N LEU A 137 3.11 7.59 17.04
CA LEU A 137 1.75 7.38 17.52
C LEU A 137 0.89 8.65 17.36
N TYR A 138 0.42 8.89 16.13
CA TYR A 138 -0.45 10.02 15.83
C TYR A 138 -1.90 9.78 16.29
N TYR A 139 -2.43 8.57 16.10
CA TYR A 139 -3.76 8.16 16.59
C TYR A 139 -3.62 6.99 17.57
N PRO A 140 -3.71 7.24 18.89
CA PRO A 140 -3.70 6.17 19.88
C PRO A 140 -4.95 5.31 19.76
N HIS A 141 -4.81 4.00 19.95
CA HIS A 141 -5.98 3.12 20.01
C HIS A 141 -6.83 3.44 21.24
N PRO A 142 -8.14 3.61 21.08
CA PRO A 142 -9.06 3.56 22.22
C PRO A 142 -9.08 2.15 22.82
N PHE A 143 -9.36 2.04 24.11
CA PHE A 143 -9.43 0.74 24.82
C PHE A 143 -10.35 -0.29 24.13
N VAL A 144 -11.49 0.15 23.57
CA VAL A 144 -12.41 -0.73 22.85
C VAL A 144 -11.77 -1.37 21.61
N GLN A 145 -10.85 -0.67 20.95
CA GLN A 145 -10.11 -1.17 19.80
C GLN A 145 -9.09 -2.23 20.24
N ASP A 146 -8.43 -2.05 21.39
CA ASP A 146 -7.52 -3.06 21.93
C ASP A 146 -8.25 -4.34 22.34
N VAL A 147 -9.45 -4.21 22.93
CA VAL A 147 -10.32 -5.36 23.21
C VAL A 147 -10.71 -6.06 21.92
N LEU A 148 -11.13 -5.33 20.88
CA LEU A 148 -11.44 -5.89 19.57
C LEU A 148 -10.26 -6.67 18.98
N TRP A 149 -9.06 -6.08 18.97
CA TRP A 149 -7.86 -6.75 18.44
C TRP A 149 -7.47 -7.97 19.26
N ALA A 150 -7.57 -7.90 20.59
CA ALA A 150 -7.34 -9.05 21.46
C ALA A 150 -8.35 -10.17 21.18
N THR A 151 -9.63 -9.84 20.97
CA THR A 151 -10.66 -10.81 20.64
C THR A 151 -10.40 -11.47 19.28
N LEU A 152 -10.10 -10.66 18.26
CA LEU A 152 -9.78 -11.17 16.93
C LEU A 152 -8.56 -12.09 16.97
N HIS A 153 -7.49 -11.69 17.69
CA HIS A 153 -6.27 -12.46 17.73
C HIS A 153 -6.41 -13.76 18.55
N LYS A 154 -7.01 -13.69 19.75
CA LYS A 154 -7.01 -14.83 20.69
C LYS A 154 -8.12 -15.84 20.42
N PHE A 155 -9.21 -15.42 19.76
CA PHE A 155 -10.37 -16.27 19.54
C PHE A 155 -10.70 -16.48 18.06
N VAL A 156 -10.79 -15.40 17.27
CA VAL A 156 -11.23 -15.53 15.87
C VAL A 156 -10.14 -16.14 14.99
N GLU A 157 -8.90 -15.67 15.08
CA GLU A 157 -7.79 -16.18 14.27
C GLU A 157 -7.55 -17.68 14.46
N PRO A 158 -7.47 -18.24 15.68
CA PRO A 158 -7.32 -19.69 15.87
C PRO A 158 -8.46 -20.52 15.24
N VAL A 159 -9.69 -20.01 15.30
CA VAL A 159 -10.86 -20.65 14.67
C VAL A 159 -10.75 -20.60 13.15
N MET A 160 -10.40 -19.46 12.58
CA MET A 160 -10.25 -19.28 11.12
C MET A 160 -9.04 -20.02 10.54
N MET A 161 -8.02 -20.33 11.35
CA MET A 161 -6.87 -21.15 10.94
C MET A 161 -7.13 -22.66 11.04
N SER A 162 -8.20 -23.06 11.72
CA SER A 162 -8.52 -24.47 11.97
C SER A 162 -9.76 -24.90 11.19
N TRP A 163 -9.92 -26.20 10.93
CA TRP A 163 -11.16 -26.70 10.31
C TRP A 163 -12.34 -26.56 11.30
N PRO A 164 -13.53 -26.08 10.88
CA PRO A 164 -13.93 -25.74 9.51
C PRO A 164 -13.69 -24.27 9.11
N GLY A 165 -13.25 -23.40 10.02
CA GLY A 165 -13.02 -21.97 9.74
C GLY A 165 -12.03 -21.71 8.60
N SER A 166 -11.04 -22.58 8.41
CA SER A 166 -10.09 -22.51 7.29
C SER A 166 -10.76 -22.57 5.91
N LYS A 167 -11.93 -23.21 5.77
CA LYS A 167 -12.73 -23.18 4.53
C LYS A 167 -13.32 -21.80 4.26
N LEU A 168 -13.72 -21.08 5.31
CA LEU A 168 -14.21 -19.71 5.19
C LEU A 168 -13.06 -18.76 4.83
N ARG A 169 -11.88 -18.98 5.43
CA ARG A 169 -10.65 -18.26 5.07
C ARG A 169 -10.27 -18.46 3.61
N GLU A 170 -10.30 -19.70 3.11
CA GLU A 170 -10.04 -20.02 1.70
C GLU A 170 -10.97 -19.24 0.78
N LYS A 171 -12.28 -19.28 1.02
CA LYS A 171 -13.27 -18.49 0.28
C LYS A 171 -12.99 -16.98 0.36
N ALA A 172 -12.63 -16.47 1.54
CA ALA A 172 -12.33 -15.06 1.72
C ALA A 172 -11.08 -14.61 0.94
N LEU A 173 -10.07 -15.48 0.87
CA LEU A 173 -8.87 -15.25 0.07
C LEU A 173 -9.17 -15.25 -1.43
N GLU A 174 -10.02 -16.16 -1.89
CA GLU A 174 -10.51 -16.17 -3.29
C GLU A 174 -11.24 -14.86 -3.62
N THR A 175 -12.17 -14.43 -2.77
CA THR A 175 -12.89 -13.15 -2.94
C THR A 175 -11.95 -11.95 -2.93
N ALA A 176 -10.99 -11.91 -2.00
CA ALA A 176 -10.00 -10.82 -1.97
C ALA A 176 -9.16 -10.79 -3.26
N MET A 177 -8.75 -11.96 -3.77
CA MET A 177 -7.95 -12.03 -4.99
C MET A 177 -8.74 -11.63 -6.24
N GLN A 178 -10.04 -11.92 -6.29
CA GLN A 178 -10.94 -11.42 -7.35
C GLN A 178 -10.97 -9.88 -7.38
N HIS A 179 -11.08 -9.23 -6.21
CA HIS A 179 -11.01 -7.77 -6.13
C HIS A 179 -9.63 -7.21 -6.50
N VAL A 180 -8.54 -7.93 -6.18
CA VAL A 180 -7.17 -7.55 -6.58
C VAL A 180 -7.04 -7.57 -8.10
N HIS A 181 -7.42 -8.68 -8.76
CA HIS A 181 -7.38 -8.79 -10.22
C HIS A 181 -8.27 -7.77 -10.90
N TYR A 182 -9.47 -7.54 -10.38
CA TYR A 182 -10.35 -6.50 -10.91
C TYR A 182 -9.71 -5.11 -10.86
N GLU A 183 -9.08 -4.72 -9.75
CA GLU A 183 -8.37 -3.45 -9.67
C GLU A 183 -7.21 -3.37 -10.67
N ASP A 184 -6.44 -4.45 -10.77
CA ASP A 184 -5.25 -4.51 -11.61
C ASP A 184 -5.60 -4.36 -13.10
N GLU A 185 -6.61 -5.07 -13.58
CA GLU A 185 -7.09 -4.97 -14.95
C GLU A 185 -7.63 -3.56 -15.26
N ASN A 186 -8.40 -2.98 -14.33
CA ASN A 186 -9.03 -1.67 -14.51
C ASN A 186 -8.07 -0.48 -14.48
N THR A 187 -6.92 -0.65 -13.86
CA THR A 187 -5.89 0.40 -13.75
C THR A 187 -4.65 0.09 -14.58
N ARG A 188 -4.74 -0.92 -15.45
CA ARG A 188 -3.61 -1.43 -16.26
C ARG A 188 -2.38 -1.67 -15.38
N TYR A 189 -2.60 -2.23 -14.19
CA TYR A 189 -1.60 -2.61 -13.19
C TYR A 189 -0.86 -1.43 -12.52
N ILE A 190 -1.43 -0.22 -12.60
CA ILE A 190 -0.95 0.98 -11.88
C ILE A 190 -1.52 1.02 -10.46
N CYS A 191 -2.75 0.55 -10.27
CA CYS A 191 -3.54 0.62 -9.04
C CYS A 191 -3.79 2.06 -8.54
N ILE A 192 -4.52 2.24 -7.44
CA ILE A 192 -4.86 3.59 -6.94
C ILE A 192 -3.65 4.40 -6.46
N GLY A 193 -2.57 3.75 -6.06
CA GLY A 193 -1.36 4.39 -5.54
C GLY A 193 -0.25 3.38 -5.23
N PRO A 194 0.95 3.84 -4.83
CA PRO A 194 2.17 3.04 -4.80
C PRO A 194 2.09 1.85 -3.83
N VAL A 195 1.49 2.06 -2.65
CA VAL A 195 1.36 1.02 -1.62
C VAL A 195 0.43 -0.09 -2.08
N ASN A 196 -0.75 0.26 -2.60
CA ASN A 196 -1.66 -0.73 -3.18
C ASN A 196 -1.00 -1.44 -4.37
N LYS A 197 -0.32 -0.71 -5.26
CA LYS A 197 0.39 -1.28 -6.40
C LYS A 197 1.40 -2.36 -6.02
N VAL A 198 2.29 -2.08 -5.07
CA VAL A 198 3.33 -3.07 -4.70
C VAL A 198 2.74 -4.27 -3.95
N LEU A 199 1.66 -4.06 -3.20
CA LEU A 199 0.97 -5.14 -2.48
C LEU A 199 0.12 -6.01 -3.41
N ASN A 200 -0.57 -5.43 -4.40
CA ASN A 200 -1.28 -6.19 -5.44
C ASN A 200 -0.28 -7.00 -6.27
N MET A 201 0.81 -6.38 -6.72
CA MET A 201 1.90 -7.09 -7.42
C MET A 201 2.41 -8.28 -6.60
N LEU A 202 2.62 -8.09 -5.30
CA LEU A 202 3.06 -9.16 -4.41
C LEU A 202 1.97 -10.24 -4.24
N ALA A 203 0.69 -9.86 -4.14
CA ALA A 203 -0.41 -10.82 -4.07
C ALA A 203 -0.49 -11.69 -5.33
N CYS A 204 -0.36 -11.11 -6.54
CA CYS A 204 -0.29 -11.85 -7.79
C CYS A 204 0.94 -12.78 -7.83
N TRP A 205 2.08 -12.35 -7.32
CA TRP A 205 3.27 -13.20 -7.22
C TRP A 205 3.08 -14.37 -6.25
N ILE A 206 2.39 -14.15 -5.12
CA ILE A 206 2.06 -15.20 -4.14
C ILE A 206 1.07 -16.21 -4.73
N GLU A 207 0.11 -15.74 -5.51
CA GLU A 207 -0.86 -16.59 -6.21
C GLU A 207 -0.17 -17.47 -7.25
N ASP A 208 0.57 -16.87 -8.18
CA ASP A 208 1.42 -17.56 -9.15
C ASP A 208 2.56 -16.63 -9.65
N PRO A 209 3.83 -16.93 -9.30
CA PRO A 209 5.01 -16.17 -9.76
C PRO A 209 5.18 -16.10 -11.28
N ASN A 210 4.54 -16.99 -12.05
CA ASN A 210 4.62 -17.05 -13.51
C ASN A 210 3.38 -16.46 -14.20
N SER A 211 2.41 -15.95 -13.42
CA SER A 211 1.16 -15.40 -13.92
C SER A 211 1.38 -14.23 -14.88
N GLU A 212 0.46 -14.06 -15.82
CA GLU A 212 0.44 -12.89 -16.69
C GLU A 212 0.22 -11.60 -15.89
N ALA A 213 -0.65 -11.65 -14.87
CA ALA A 213 -0.90 -10.52 -13.97
C ALA A 213 0.39 -10.01 -13.31
N PHE A 214 1.23 -10.91 -12.77
CA PHE A 214 2.51 -10.50 -12.19
C PHE A 214 3.46 -9.89 -13.24
N LYS A 215 3.53 -10.48 -14.44
CA LYS A 215 4.36 -9.94 -15.54
C LYS A 215 3.92 -8.54 -15.97
N LEU A 216 2.62 -8.26 -15.98
CA LEU A 216 2.06 -6.95 -16.33
C LEU A 216 2.30 -5.89 -15.24
N HIS A 217 2.43 -6.30 -13.97
CA HIS A 217 2.82 -5.41 -12.88
C HIS A 217 4.26 -4.90 -12.95
N ILE A 218 5.20 -5.73 -13.42
CA ILE A 218 6.64 -5.43 -13.43
C ILE A 218 6.96 -4.11 -14.16
N PRO A 219 6.54 -3.89 -15.43
CA PRO A 219 6.87 -2.65 -16.13
C PRO A 219 6.22 -1.41 -15.47
N ARG A 220 5.11 -1.58 -14.74
CA ARG A 220 4.41 -0.49 -14.03
C ARG A 220 5.10 -0.04 -12.75
N VAL A 221 6.18 -0.71 -12.31
CA VAL A 221 7.01 -0.21 -11.20
C VAL A 221 7.66 1.13 -11.56
N TYR A 222 8.10 1.29 -12.81
CA TYR A 222 8.77 2.51 -13.28
C TYR A 222 7.85 3.73 -13.30
N ASP A 223 6.54 3.54 -13.46
CA ASP A 223 5.56 4.63 -13.40
C ASP A 223 5.56 5.37 -12.05
N TYR A 224 6.09 4.74 -11.00
CA TYR A 224 6.21 5.31 -9.67
C TYR A 224 7.62 5.77 -9.31
N LEU A 225 8.64 5.55 -10.16
CA LEU A 225 10.02 5.93 -9.86
C LEU A 225 10.36 7.27 -10.50
N TRP A 226 10.82 8.22 -9.69
CA TRP A 226 11.20 9.56 -10.12
C TRP A 226 12.64 9.88 -9.73
N LEU A 227 13.42 10.39 -10.68
CA LEU A 227 14.77 10.88 -10.43
C LEU A 227 14.73 12.38 -10.12
N ALA A 228 15.05 12.73 -8.88
CA ALA A 228 15.19 14.11 -8.41
C ALA A 228 16.67 14.44 -8.12
N GLU A 229 16.93 15.68 -7.72
CA GLU A 229 18.25 16.21 -7.36
C GLU A 229 18.93 15.46 -6.20
N ASP A 230 18.14 14.82 -5.34
CA ASP A 230 18.56 14.01 -4.19
C ASP A 230 18.53 12.49 -4.47
N GLY A 231 18.32 12.10 -5.73
CA GLY A 231 18.32 10.71 -6.19
C GLY A 231 16.94 10.19 -6.60
N MET A 232 16.84 8.87 -6.74
CA MET A 232 15.61 8.21 -7.16
C MET A 232 14.67 7.96 -5.98
N LYS A 233 13.40 8.33 -6.12
CA LYS A 233 12.34 8.14 -5.11
C LYS A 233 11.09 7.51 -5.70
N MET A 234 10.28 6.92 -4.82
CA MET A 234 8.96 6.43 -5.19
C MET A 234 7.91 7.53 -4.98
N GLN A 235 7.13 7.83 -6.01
CA GLN A 235 6.10 8.86 -6.04
C GLN A 235 4.86 8.44 -5.23
N GLY A 236 4.09 9.41 -4.72
CA GLY A 236 2.85 9.17 -3.94
C GLY A 236 1.64 8.74 -4.77
N TYR A 237 1.69 9.00 -6.07
CA TYR A 237 0.84 8.48 -7.16
C TYR A 237 1.78 8.16 -8.34
N ASN A 238 1.29 7.68 -9.48
CA ASN A 238 2.10 7.58 -10.71
C ASN A 238 2.41 8.95 -11.36
N GLY A 239 2.34 10.03 -10.56
CA GLY A 239 2.51 11.44 -10.93
C GLY A 239 1.30 12.30 -10.55
N SER A 240 1.39 13.59 -10.85
CA SER A 240 0.36 14.63 -10.66
C SER A 240 0.02 15.31 -11.99
N GLN A 241 0.20 14.58 -13.10
CA GLN A 241 0.30 15.17 -14.43
C GLN A 241 -0.94 15.96 -14.82
N LEU A 242 -2.14 15.40 -14.65
CA LEU A 242 -3.36 16.12 -14.96
C LEU A 242 -3.61 17.28 -14.00
N TRP A 243 -3.47 17.03 -12.70
CA TRP A 243 -3.68 18.04 -11.66
C TRP A 243 -2.86 19.30 -11.91
N ASP A 244 -1.55 19.12 -12.16
CA ASP A 244 -0.64 20.22 -12.42
C ASP A 244 -0.95 20.90 -13.76
N THR A 245 -1.26 20.11 -14.81
CA THR A 245 -1.60 20.66 -16.13
C THR A 245 -2.85 21.53 -16.07
N ALA A 246 -3.90 21.07 -15.39
CA ALA A 246 -5.15 21.82 -15.25
C ALA A 246 -4.93 23.16 -14.55
N PHE A 247 -4.20 23.19 -13.44
CA PHE A 247 -3.91 24.44 -12.73
C PHE A 247 -2.99 25.38 -13.50
N ILE A 248 -1.99 24.87 -14.21
CA ILE A 248 -1.10 25.69 -15.04
C ILE A 248 -1.89 26.38 -16.16
N VAL A 249 -2.79 25.65 -16.84
CA VAL A 249 -3.66 26.24 -17.87
C VAL A 249 -4.50 27.37 -17.29
N GLN A 250 -5.15 27.15 -16.15
CA GLN A 250 -5.95 28.18 -15.49
C GLN A 250 -5.12 29.39 -15.08
N ALA A 251 -3.90 29.21 -14.58
CA ALA A 251 -3.00 30.30 -14.22
C ALA A 251 -2.57 31.13 -15.43
N ILE A 252 -2.23 30.50 -16.56
CA ILE A 252 -1.87 31.20 -17.81
C ILE A 252 -3.06 32.02 -18.33
N VAL A 253 -4.27 31.46 -18.29
CA VAL A 253 -5.48 32.17 -18.72
C VAL A 253 -5.79 33.34 -17.79
N ALA A 254 -5.70 33.14 -16.47
CA ALA A 254 -5.99 34.18 -15.48
C ALA A 254 -5.00 35.37 -15.53
N THR A 255 -3.80 35.15 -16.06
CA THR A 255 -2.76 36.19 -16.22
C THR A 255 -2.83 36.90 -17.58
N ASN A 256 -3.80 36.57 -18.43
CA ASN A 256 -3.95 37.08 -19.80
C ASN A 256 -2.73 36.82 -20.71
N LEU A 257 -1.99 35.74 -20.45
CA LEU A 257 -0.81 35.36 -21.25
C LEU A 257 -1.14 34.36 -22.36
N THR A 258 -2.42 34.21 -22.71
CA THR A 258 -2.90 33.22 -23.69
C THR A 258 -2.26 33.36 -25.07
N GLU A 259 -2.03 34.59 -25.55
CA GLU A 259 -1.40 34.82 -26.86
C GLU A 259 0.07 34.39 -26.86
N GLU A 260 0.79 34.61 -25.76
CA GLU A 260 2.19 34.23 -25.60
C GLU A 260 2.37 32.71 -25.52
N PHE A 261 1.46 32.03 -24.83
CA PHE A 261 1.51 30.58 -24.61
C PHE A 261 0.60 29.75 -25.53
N GLY A 262 0.09 30.33 -26.63
CA GLY A 262 -0.89 29.67 -27.52
C GLY A 262 -0.52 28.24 -27.95
N PRO A 263 0.70 27.97 -28.46
CA PRO A 263 1.14 26.61 -28.80
C PRO A 263 1.15 25.66 -27.59
N THR A 264 1.62 26.13 -26.43
CA THR A 264 1.67 25.35 -25.18
C THR A 264 0.26 25.00 -24.69
N LEU A 265 -0.66 25.97 -24.69
CA LEU A 265 -2.05 25.76 -24.30
C LEU A 265 -2.77 24.76 -25.21
N LYS A 266 -2.46 24.75 -26.52
CA LYS A 266 -2.99 23.74 -27.45
C LYS A 266 -2.54 22.32 -27.11
N LEU A 267 -1.28 22.16 -26.69
CA LEU A 267 -0.75 20.88 -26.22
C LEU A 267 -1.38 20.46 -24.88
N ALA A 268 -1.50 21.39 -23.94
CA ALA A 268 -2.13 21.15 -22.64
C ALA A 268 -3.61 20.76 -22.79
N HIS A 269 -4.38 21.47 -23.61
CA HIS A 269 -5.77 21.11 -23.92
C HIS A 269 -5.87 19.70 -24.54
N ASN A 270 -4.97 19.36 -25.46
CA ASN A 270 -4.94 18.01 -26.04
C ASN A 270 -4.61 16.94 -24.99
N TYR A 271 -3.70 17.24 -24.04
CA TYR A 271 -3.37 16.35 -22.93
C TYR A 271 -4.57 16.14 -21.99
N ILE A 272 -5.21 17.22 -21.54
CA ILE A 272 -6.41 17.17 -20.70
C ILE A 272 -7.51 16.35 -21.39
N LYS A 273 -7.79 16.64 -22.67
CA LYS A 273 -8.78 15.89 -23.46
C LYS A 273 -8.47 14.39 -23.53
N LYS A 274 -7.21 14.01 -23.74
CA LYS A 274 -6.79 12.61 -23.80
C LYS A 274 -6.75 11.92 -22.43
N SER A 275 -6.72 12.70 -21.36
CA SER A 275 -6.70 12.20 -19.98
C SER A 275 -8.10 11.91 -19.43
N GLN A 276 -9.15 12.29 -20.15
CA GLN A 276 -10.52 11.98 -19.76
C GLN A 276 -10.77 10.47 -19.78
N VAL A 277 -11.38 9.95 -18.72
CA VAL A 277 -11.82 8.57 -18.65
C VAL A 277 -13.04 8.37 -19.55
N LEU A 278 -12.94 7.50 -20.55
CA LEU A 278 -13.96 7.37 -21.60
C LEU A 278 -15.04 6.34 -21.28
N ASP A 279 -14.75 5.41 -20.37
CA ASP A 279 -15.61 4.28 -20.04
C ASP A 279 -15.63 4.06 -18.53
N ASP A 280 -16.75 3.52 -18.03
CA ASP A 280 -16.82 3.01 -16.66
C ASP A 280 -16.06 1.68 -16.56
N CYS A 281 -15.63 1.31 -15.36
CA CYS A 281 -15.12 -0.04 -15.12
C CYS A 281 -16.18 -1.10 -15.50
N PRO A 282 -15.78 -2.27 -16.02
CA PRO A 282 -16.71 -3.28 -16.47
C PRO A 282 -17.46 -3.92 -15.29
N GLY A 283 -18.67 -4.42 -15.56
CA GLY A 283 -19.53 -5.08 -14.56
C GLY A 283 -20.38 -4.12 -13.73
N ASP A 284 -20.98 -4.63 -12.66
CA ASP A 284 -21.75 -3.81 -11.72
C ASP A 284 -20.79 -3.09 -10.75
N LEU A 285 -20.75 -1.76 -10.84
CA LEU A 285 -19.88 -0.93 -10.00
C LEU A 285 -20.15 -1.10 -8.50
N ASN A 286 -21.37 -1.48 -8.11
CA ASN A 286 -21.71 -1.71 -6.71
C ASN A 286 -21.02 -2.94 -6.13
N ASP A 287 -20.85 -4.00 -6.93
CA ASP A 287 -20.16 -5.23 -6.52
C ASP A 287 -18.67 -4.98 -6.29
N TRP A 288 -18.07 -4.11 -7.10
CA TRP A 288 -16.65 -3.77 -7.04
C TRP A 288 -16.34 -2.53 -6.21
N TYR A 289 -17.37 -1.89 -5.64
CA TYR A 289 -17.28 -0.67 -4.85
C TYR A 289 -16.56 0.45 -5.61
N ARG A 290 -16.81 0.59 -6.92
CA ARG A 290 -16.28 1.65 -7.76
C ARG A 290 -17.32 2.76 -7.91
N HIS A 291 -16.84 3.99 -8.13
CA HIS A 291 -17.71 5.10 -8.51
C HIS A 291 -17.78 5.18 -10.04
N THR A 292 -18.85 5.74 -10.59
CA THR A 292 -18.95 6.05 -12.02
C THR A 292 -17.78 6.96 -12.42
N SER A 293 -17.08 6.58 -13.48
CA SER A 293 -15.83 7.21 -13.92
C SER A 293 -15.92 7.75 -15.35
N LYS A 294 -16.90 7.33 -16.16
CA LYS A 294 -17.06 7.84 -17.52
C LYS A 294 -17.26 9.35 -17.54
N GLY A 295 -16.40 10.04 -18.29
CA GLY A 295 -16.38 11.49 -18.43
C GLY A 295 -15.58 12.22 -17.36
N ALA A 296 -15.06 11.51 -16.35
CA ALA A 296 -14.28 12.07 -15.27
C ALA A 296 -12.79 12.20 -15.62
N TRP A 297 -12.06 12.85 -14.72
CA TRP A 297 -10.61 12.99 -14.81
C TRP A 297 -9.90 12.48 -13.53
N PRO A 298 -8.78 11.75 -13.67
CA PRO A 298 -7.99 11.27 -12.55
C PRO A 298 -6.97 12.31 -12.06
N PHE A 299 -6.30 12.07 -10.94
CA PHE A 299 -5.20 12.95 -10.48
C PHE A 299 -4.01 12.97 -11.44
N SER A 300 -3.67 11.80 -11.97
CA SER A 300 -2.43 11.55 -12.69
C SER A 300 -2.66 11.39 -14.19
N THR A 301 -2.95 10.17 -14.65
CA THR A 301 -3.02 9.80 -16.08
C THR A 301 -4.29 9.01 -16.39
N ALA A 302 -4.72 8.99 -17.66
CA ALA A 302 -5.88 8.18 -18.09
C ALA A 302 -5.79 6.71 -17.67
N ASP A 303 -4.59 6.11 -17.72
CA ASP A 303 -4.37 4.72 -17.34
C ASP A 303 -4.64 4.45 -15.84
N HIS A 304 -4.41 5.45 -14.97
CA HIS A 304 -4.72 5.33 -13.53
C HIS A 304 -6.21 5.14 -13.29
N GLY A 305 -7.05 5.82 -14.08
CA GLY A 305 -8.48 5.51 -14.21
C GLY A 305 -9.34 5.72 -12.96
N TRP A 306 -8.78 6.23 -11.85
CA TRP A 306 -9.54 6.55 -10.64
C TRP A 306 -10.11 7.97 -10.72
N PRO A 307 -11.44 8.14 -10.79
CA PRO A 307 -12.03 9.46 -10.87
C PRO A 307 -11.91 10.19 -9.53
N ILE A 308 -11.62 11.48 -9.57
CA ILE A 308 -11.57 12.33 -8.38
C ILE A 308 -12.37 13.60 -8.64
N SER A 309 -13.19 14.01 -7.68
CA SER A 309 -14.19 15.07 -7.86
C SER A 309 -13.56 16.42 -8.20
N ASP A 310 -12.49 16.81 -7.51
CA ASP A 310 -11.78 18.06 -7.77
C ASP A 310 -10.98 18.00 -9.08
N CYS A 311 -10.29 16.89 -9.35
CA CYS A 311 -9.57 16.68 -10.61
C CYS A 311 -10.53 16.74 -11.82
N THR A 312 -11.75 16.22 -11.65
CA THR A 312 -12.82 16.31 -12.65
C THR A 312 -13.32 17.74 -12.81
N ALA A 313 -13.49 18.48 -11.73
CA ALA A 313 -13.89 19.88 -11.80
C ALA A 313 -12.81 20.74 -12.50
N GLU A 314 -11.55 20.58 -12.12
CA GLU A 314 -10.44 21.36 -12.69
C GLU A 314 -10.06 20.91 -14.10
N GLY A 315 -10.23 19.62 -14.45
CA GLY A 315 -10.03 19.12 -15.82
C GLY A 315 -11.13 19.56 -16.79
N LEU A 316 -12.35 19.82 -16.28
CA LEU A 316 -13.46 20.36 -17.06
C LEU A 316 -13.37 21.87 -17.30
N LYS A 317 -12.84 22.60 -16.32
CA LYS A 317 -12.77 24.06 -16.29
C LYS A 317 -11.72 24.63 -17.25
#